data_AF-A0A8H9H2U6-F1
#
_entry.id   AF-A0A8H9H2U6-F1
#
_cell.length_a   1.000
_cell.length_b   1.000
_cell.length_c   1.000
_cell.angle_alpha   90.00
_cell.angle_beta   90.00
_cell.angle_gamma   90.00
#
_symmetry.space_group_name_H-M   'P 1'
#
loop_
_entity.id
_entity.type
_entity.pdbx_description
1 polymer ?
#
loop_
_entity_poly.entity_id
_entity_poly.type
_entity_poly.pdbx_seq_one_letter_code
_entity_poly.pdbx_strand_id
1 'polypeptide(L)'
;MRPRIALVGDRSPAVRSHTRIPLILDALREREGLDLDAYWIRTDEVGDLGGFEGVWILPGSPYRSEQGAITAARTARENAIPLLGTCAGFQHALLEYARNVCGLSVSHAENDPDAPDPLIRQLACSLAGHEAAVRLVPGSLAERIVGAGRTVERYFCSYGPGPAYLETLEAHGLCFTGHDEEGETRVAELPGHPFYLVTLFQPELAEQRPHPLVRAFAAAAADRAALSRGPDPVRSERGSGPGLGSVGQHA
;
A
#
# COMPACT_ATOMS: atom_id res chain seq x y z
N MET A 1 9.13 -0.14 18.95
CA MET A 1 8.23 1.01 18.73
C MET A 1 7.23 0.61 17.70
N ARG A 2 5.97 1.02 17.89
CA ARG A 2 4.85 0.67 17.02
C ARG A 2 4.98 1.51 15.75
N PRO A 3 5.10 0.92 14.54
CA PRO A 3 5.18 1.68 13.30
C PRO A 3 3.93 2.53 13.11
N ARG A 4 4.10 3.81 12.83
CA ARG A 4 3.01 4.75 12.56
C ARG A 4 2.57 4.55 11.12
N ILE A 5 1.27 4.29 10.91
CA ILE A 5 0.70 4.19 9.57
C ILE A 5 -0.38 5.26 9.35
N ALA A 6 -0.41 5.84 8.16
CA ALA A 6 -1.46 6.73 7.72
C ALA A 6 -2.53 5.93 6.97
N LEU A 7 -3.75 5.91 7.51
CA LEU A 7 -4.95 5.38 6.87
C LEU A 7 -5.65 6.53 6.15
N VAL A 8 -5.41 6.68 4.85
CA VAL A 8 -5.91 7.81 4.05
C VAL A 8 -7.24 7.44 3.41
N GLY A 9 -8.31 8.16 3.75
CA GLY A 9 -9.64 7.94 3.18
C GLY A 9 -10.72 8.69 3.95
N ASP A 10 -11.91 8.83 3.36
CA ASP A 10 -13.02 9.54 3.99
C ASP A 10 -13.89 8.58 4.80
N ARG A 11 -13.56 8.44 6.09
CA ARG A 11 -14.17 7.44 6.98
C ARG A 11 -15.69 7.53 6.95
N SER A 12 -16.32 6.38 6.72
CA SER A 12 -17.77 6.26 6.66
C SER A 12 -18.21 4.88 7.14
N PRO A 13 -19.23 4.78 8.02
CA PRO A 13 -19.79 3.49 8.45
C PRO A 13 -20.51 2.75 7.31
N ALA A 14 -20.86 3.44 6.22
CA ALA A 14 -21.47 2.84 5.05
C ALA A 14 -20.46 2.06 4.18
N VAL A 15 -19.16 2.31 4.36
CA VAL A 15 -18.10 1.60 3.62
C VAL A 15 -17.67 0.39 4.43
N ARG A 16 -18.01 -0.81 3.93
CA ARG A 16 -17.80 -2.08 4.65
C ARG A 16 -16.33 -2.34 5.00
N SER A 17 -15.39 -1.88 4.18
CA SER A 17 -13.96 -2.01 4.45
C SER A 17 -13.52 -1.13 5.62
N HIS A 18 -14.07 0.10 5.75
CA HIS A 18 -13.76 1.00 6.86
C HIS A 18 -14.16 0.43 8.22
N THR A 19 -15.28 -0.29 8.29
CA THR A 19 -15.74 -0.92 9.54
C THR A 19 -14.90 -2.14 9.92
N ARG A 20 -14.17 -2.75 8.97
CA ARG A 20 -13.30 -3.91 9.19
C ARG A 20 -11.87 -3.54 9.59
N ILE A 21 -11.38 -2.36 9.22
CA ILE A 21 -10.00 -1.94 9.53
C ILE A 21 -9.62 -2.10 11.01
N PRO A 22 -10.42 -1.67 12.00
CA PRO A 22 -10.08 -1.88 13.42
C PRO A 22 -9.88 -3.36 13.77
N LEU A 23 -10.75 -4.23 13.26
CA LEU A 23 -10.68 -5.69 13.49
C LEU A 23 -9.42 -6.30 12.86
N ILE A 24 -9.01 -5.77 11.69
CA ILE A 24 -7.80 -6.21 11.00
C ILE A 24 -6.57 -5.79 11.81
N LEU A 25 -6.52 -4.56 12.32
CA LEU A 25 -5.43 -4.07 13.15
C LEU A 25 -5.30 -4.87 14.46
N ASP A 26 -6.42 -5.16 15.13
CA ASP A 26 -6.43 -6.03 16.32
C ASP A 26 -5.92 -7.43 15.99
N ALA A 27 -6.34 -8.01 14.87
CA ALA A 27 -5.90 -9.34 14.45
C ALA A 27 -4.40 -9.37 14.05
N LEU A 28 -3.87 -8.31 13.42
CA LEU A 28 -2.44 -8.19 13.14
C LEU A 28 -1.63 -8.16 14.45
N ARG A 29 -2.07 -7.39 15.44
CA ARG A 29 -1.43 -7.32 16.75
C ARG A 29 -1.45 -8.67 17.46
N GLU A 30 -2.63 -9.28 17.59
CA GLU A 30 -2.85 -10.44 18.46
C GLU A 30 -2.32 -11.74 17.87
N ARG A 31 -2.35 -11.89 16.55
CA ARG A 31 -2.05 -13.16 15.88
C ARG A 31 -0.69 -13.17 15.19
N GLU A 32 -0.23 -12.00 14.75
CA GLU A 32 0.99 -11.87 13.95
C GLU A 32 2.08 -11.07 14.68
N GLY A 33 1.78 -10.47 15.85
CA GLY A 33 2.73 -9.63 16.59
C GLY A 33 3.06 -8.31 15.88
N LEU A 34 2.27 -7.93 14.87
CA LEU A 34 2.44 -6.70 14.08
C LEU A 34 1.56 -5.59 14.67
N ASP A 35 2.10 -4.87 15.65
CA ASP A 35 1.39 -3.81 16.36
C ASP A 35 1.63 -2.43 15.71
N LEU A 36 0.65 -1.96 14.95
CA LEU A 36 0.69 -0.70 14.19
C LEU A 36 0.00 0.43 14.96
N ASP A 37 0.60 1.62 14.93
CA ASP A 37 -0.01 2.86 15.43
C ASP A 37 -0.70 3.60 14.28
N ALA A 38 -2.00 3.32 14.09
CA ALA A 38 -2.73 3.75 12.91
C ALA A 38 -3.46 5.10 13.10
N TYR A 39 -3.28 6.02 12.14
CA TYR A 39 -3.88 7.35 12.14
C TYR A 39 -4.80 7.49 10.93
N TRP A 40 -6.08 7.74 11.17
CA TRP A 40 -7.03 8.00 10.09
C TRP A 40 -6.91 9.45 9.62
N ILE A 41 -6.64 9.66 8.34
CA ILE A 41 -6.45 10.98 7.73
C ILE A 41 -7.48 11.15 6.62
N ARG A 42 -8.33 12.18 6.73
CA ARG A 42 -9.31 12.50 5.69
C ARG A 42 -8.61 13.00 4.44
N THR A 43 -9.18 12.77 3.26
CA THR A 43 -8.49 13.12 2.01
C THR A 43 -8.32 14.64 1.87
N ASP A 44 -9.23 15.44 2.43
CA ASP A 44 -9.15 16.91 2.49
C ASP A 44 -8.19 17.46 3.57
N GLU A 45 -7.55 16.58 4.37
CA GLU A 45 -6.61 16.94 5.44
C GLU A 45 -5.20 16.35 5.23
N VAL A 46 -4.93 15.73 4.07
CA VAL A 46 -3.62 15.16 3.77
C VAL A 46 -2.56 16.25 3.69
N GLY A 47 -1.65 16.25 4.65
CA GLY A 47 -0.42 17.06 4.68
C GLY A 47 0.82 16.23 4.35
N ASP A 48 1.95 16.57 4.96
CA ASP A 48 3.18 15.78 4.85
C ASP A 48 3.04 14.44 5.59
N LEU A 49 3.25 13.34 4.86
CA LEU A 49 3.22 11.98 5.41
C LEU A 49 4.61 11.40 5.66
N GLY A 50 5.69 12.18 5.51
CA GLY A 50 7.08 11.73 5.65
C GLY A 50 7.43 11.12 7.01
N GLY A 51 6.68 11.47 8.07
CA GLY A 51 6.83 10.92 9.43
C GLY A 51 6.09 9.61 9.69
N PHE A 52 5.52 8.97 8.66
CA PHE A 52 4.86 7.67 8.74
C PHE A 52 5.76 6.57 8.14
N GLU A 53 5.63 5.37 8.70
CA GLU A 53 6.33 4.18 8.24
C GLU A 53 5.51 3.35 7.23
N GLY A 54 4.24 3.70 7.03
CA GLY A 54 3.40 3.13 5.98
C GLY A 54 2.22 4.04 5.65
N VAL A 55 1.80 4.01 4.39
CA VAL A 55 0.59 4.68 3.90
C VAL A 55 -0.36 3.63 3.34
N TRP A 56 -1.60 3.63 3.82
CA TRP A 56 -2.68 2.81 3.29
C TRP A 56 -3.79 3.71 2.77
N ILE A 57 -3.97 3.76 1.45
CA ILE A 57 -5.04 4.52 0.81
C ILE A 57 -6.26 3.60 0.66
N LEU A 58 -7.33 3.92 1.41
CA LEU A 58 -8.47 3.05 1.66
C LEU A 58 -9.57 3.18 0.59
N PRO A 59 -10.47 2.19 0.47
CA PRO A 59 -11.62 2.27 -0.44
C PRO A 59 -12.60 3.41 -0.10
N GLY A 60 -13.56 3.70 -0.98
CA GLY A 60 -14.67 4.62 -0.68
C GLY A 60 -14.57 5.96 -1.40
N SER A 61 -14.45 5.92 -2.73
CA SER A 61 -14.65 7.08 -3.60
C SER A 61 -16.16 7.38 -3.79
N PRO A 62 -16.55 8.59 -4.24
CA PRO A 62 -15.68 9.73 -4.51
C PRO A 62 -15.05 10.27 -3.24
N TYR A 63 -13.74 10.55 -3.29
CA TYR A 63 -13.06 11.21 -2.18
C TYR A 63 -13.48 12.67 -2.08
N ARG A 64 -13.47 13.21 -0.86
CA ARG A 64 -13.63 14.64 -0.60
C ARG A 64 -12.56 15.47 -1.31
N SER A 65 -11.36 14.91 -1.47
CA SER A 65 -10.25 15.51 -2.20
C SER A 65 -9.50 14.45 -3.01
N GLU A 66 -9.69 14.43 -4.34
CA GLU A 66 -8.87 13.62 -5.28
C GLU A 66 -7.38 13.98 -5.10
N GLN A 67 -7.08 15.28 -5.00
CA GLN A 67 -5.73 15.78 -4.86
C GLN A 67 -5.06 15.28 -3.57
N GLY A 68 -5.80 15.11 -2.48
CA GLY A 68 -5.28 14.56 -1.24
C GLY A 68 -4.83 13.10 -1.38
N ALA A 69 -5.64 12.27 -2.06
CA ALA A 69 -5.27 10.89 -2.35
C ALA A 69 -4.04 10.80 -3.28
N ILE A 70 -3.98 11.68 -4.30
CA ILE A 70 -2.80 11.80 -5.18
C ILE A 70 -1.56 12.23 -4.39
N THR A 71 -1.67 13.22 -3.51
CA THR A 71 -0.57 13.66 -2.65
C THR A 71 -0.09 12.54 -1.73
N ALA A 72 -1.00 11.72 -1.18
CA ALA A 72 -0.62 10.58 -0.35
C ALA A 72 0.17 9.52 -1.15
N ALA A 73 -0.33 9.14 -2.33
CA ALA A 73 0.35 8.18 -3.22
C ALA A 73 1.73 8.69 -3.65
N ARG A 74 1.82 9.97 -4.02
CA ARG A 74 3.07 10.63 -4.43
C ARG A 74 4.08 10.66 -3.29
N THR A 75 3.65 11.09 -2.10
CA THR A 75 4.51 11.17 -0.92
C THR A 75 5.07 9.79 -0.58
N ALA A 76 4.26 8.74 -0.68
CA ALA A 76 4.72 7.38 -0.45
C ALA A 76 5.76 6.95 -1.50
N ARG A 77 5.45 7.14 -2.79
CA ARG A 77 6.32 6.80 -3.92
C ARG A 77 7.69 7.48 -3.85
N GLU A 78 7.71 8.79 -3.59
CA GLU A 78 8.92 9.61 -3.63
C GLU A 78 9.81 9.41 -2.39
N ASN A 79 9.23 9.09 -1.24
CA ASN A 79 9.96 8.91 0.02
C ASN A 79 10.22 7.43 0.40
N ALA A 80 9.95 6.51 -0.53
CA ALA A 80 10.09 5.07 -0.32
C ALA A 80 9.30 4.57 0.92
N ILE A 81 8.13 5.15 1.18
CA ILE A 81 7.27 4.74 2.30
C ILE A 81 6.37 3.61 1.80
N PRO A 82 6.36 2.42 2.44
CA PRO A 82 5.45 1.33 2.11
C PRO A 82 4.03 1.82 1.79
N LEU A 83 3.53 1.48 0.61
CA LEU A 83 2.20 1.86 0.14
C LEU A 83 1.34 0.63 -0.11
N LEU A 84 0.14 0.61 0.50
CA LEU A 84 -0.97 -0.24 0.12
C LEU A 84 -2.14 0.63 -0.35
N GLY A 85 -2.61 0.45 -1.59
CA GLY A 85 -3.77 1.19 -2.10
C GLY A 85 -4.85 0.22 -2.58
N THR A 86 -6.07 0.31 -2.06
CA THR A 86 -7.13 -0.67 -2.33
C THR A 86 -8.38 0.00 -2.91
N CYS A 87 -8.96 -0.60 -3.96
CA CYS A 87 -10.09 -0.04 -4.73
C CYS A 87 -9.85 1.42 -5.18
N ALA A 88 -10.43 2.39 -4.49
CA ALA A 88 -10.20 3.81 -4.75
C ALA A 88 -8.72 4.20 -4.58
N GLY A 89 -8.01 3.59 -3.62
CA GLY A 89 -6.57 3.80 -3.46
C GLY A 89 -5.76 3.31 -4.66
N PHE A 90 -6.17 2.21 -5.29
CA PHE A 90 -5.57 1.74 -6.55
C PHE A 90 -5.80 2.73 -7.69
N GLN A 91 -7.05 3.18 -7.85
CA GLN A 91 -7.41 4.13 -8.92
C GLN A 91 -6.60 5.44 -8.81
N HIS A 92 -6.48 5.99 -7.61
CA HIS A 92 -5.79 7.25 -7.38
C HIS A 92 -4.27 7.11 -7.40
N ALA A 93 -3.72 5.94 -7.07
CA ALA A 93 -2.30 5.65 -7.28
C ALA A 93 -1.94 5.58 -8.77
N LEU A 94 -2.81 5.04 -9.63
CA LEU A 94 -2.59 5.07 -11.08
C LEU A 94 -2.68 6.50 -11.62
N LEU A 95 -3.65 7.30 -11.16
CA LEU A 95 -3.76 8.71 -11.53
C LEU A 95 -2.54 9.52 -11.10
N GLU A 96 -2.04 9.30 -9.88
CA GLU A 96 -0.81 9.92 -9.40
C GLU A 96 0.37 9.60 -10.33
N TYR A 97 0.57 8.32 -10.62
CA TYR A 97 1.69 7.86 -11.43
C TYR A 97 1.62 8.40 -12.87
N ALA A 98 0.43 8.34 -13.47
CA ALA A 98 0.18 8.87 -14.81
C ALA A 98 0.50 10.38 -14.88
N ARG A 99 0.02 11.16 -13.90
CA ARG A 99 0.20 12.62 -13.89
C ARG A 99 1.64 13.04 -13.55
N ASN A 100 2.25 12.41 -12.54
CA ASN A 100 3.51 12.89 -11.95
C ASN A 100 4.75 12.17 -12.48
N VAL A 101 4.62 10.95 -13.01
CA VAL A 101 5.75 10.20 -13.59
C VAL A 101 5.68 10.21 -15.11
N CYS A 102 4.50 9.99 -15.69
CA CYS A 102 4.34 9.89 -17.15
C CYS A 102 4.00 11.24 -17.82
N GLY A 103 3.69 12.29 -17.04
CA GLY A 103 3.32 13.61 -17.56
C GLY A 103 1.96 13.65 -18.28
N LEU A 104 1.10 12.66 -18.04
CA LEU A 104 -0.20 12.54 -18.70
C LEU A 104 -1.26 13.42 -18.04
N SER A 105 -2.10 14.06 -18.86
CA SER A 105 -3.28 14.80 -18.39
C SER A 105 -4.52 13.90 -18.43
N VAL A 106 -4.65 13.02 -17.44
CA VAL A 106 -5.73 12.02 -17.34
C VAL A 106 -6.65 12.26 -16.15
N SER A 107 -7.89 11.79 -16.24
CA SER A 107 -8.94 12.01 -15.24
C SER A 107 -9.55 10.71 -14.71
N HIS A 108 -10.32 10.85 -13.63
CA HIS A 108 -11.21 9.84 -13.10
C HIS A 108 -12.65 10.15 -13.55
N ALA A 109 -13.35 9.21 -14.18
CA ALA A 109 -14.70 9.44 -14.69
C ALA A 109 -15.73 9.80 -13.60
N GLU A 110 -15.51 9.36 -12.35
CA GLU A 110 -16.35 9.76 -11.21
C GLU A 110 -16.25 11.26 -10.88
N ASN A 111 -15.10 11.89 -11.16
CA ASN A 111 -14.81 13.30 -10.86
C ASN A 111 -14.98 14.20 -12.10
N ASP A 112 -14.75 13.65 -13.28
CA ASP A 112 -14.89 14.32 -14.57
C ASP A 112 -15.65 13.41 -15.56
N PRO A 113 -17.00 13.36 -15.46
CA PRO A 113 -17.83 12.43 -16.25
C PRO A 113 -17.82 12.72 -17.75
N ASP A 114 -17.51 13.95 -18.14
CA ASP A 114 -17.49 14.39 -19.54
C ASP A 114 -16.10 14.24 -20.19
N ALA A 115 -15.11 13.75 -19.44
CA ALA A 115 -13.79 13.48 -19.98
C ALA A 115 -13.86 12.48 -21.14
N PRO A 116 -13.26 12.78 -22.31
CA PRO A 116 -13.39 11.93 -23.49
C PRO A 116 -12.66 10.58 -23.36
N ASP A 117 -11.57 10.53 -22.58
CA ASP A 117 -10.77 9.32 -22.37
C ASP A 117 -10.16 9.29 -20.95
N PRO A 118 -10.99 9.00 -19.93
CA PRO A 118 -10.52 8.94 -18.55
C PRO A 118 -9.66 7.69 -18.32
N LEU A 119 -8.55 7.84 -17.58
CA LEU A 119 -7.71 6.70 -17.17
C LEU A 119 -8.53 5.71 -16.34
N ILE A 120 -9.37 6.24 -15.45
CA ILE A 120 -10.26 5.43 -14.62
C ILE A 120 -11.69 5.62 -15.14
N ARG A 121 -12.22 4.57 -15.77
CA ARG A 121 -13.55 4.56 -16.39
C ARG A 121 -14.59 3.87 -15.52
N GLN A 122 -15.86 4.20 -15.74
CA GLN A 122 -16.95 3.41 -15.18
C GLN A 122 -16.95 2.00 -15.80
N LEU A 123 -17.08 0.98 -14.96
CA LEU A 123 -17.21 -0.40 -15.41
C LEU A 123 -18.62 -0.64 -15.95
N ALA A 124 -18.74 -1.39 -17.06
CA ALA A 124 -20.03 -1.73 -17.63
C ALA A 124 -20.90 -2.56 -16.65
N CYS A 125 -20.25 -3.41 -15.86
CA CYS A 125 -20.85 -4.13 -14.74
C CYS A 125 -20.12 -3.72 -13.45
N SER A 126 -20.88 -3.26 -12.45
CA SER A 126 -20.30 -3.00 -11.13
C SER A 126 -19.79 -4.30 -10.51
N LEU A 127 -18.57 -4.28 -9.98
CA LEU A 127 -18.01 -5.41 -9.26
C LEU A 127 -18.46 -5.42 -7.78
N ALA A 128 -19.39 -4.55 -7.38
CA ALA A 128 -19.81 -4.47 -6.00
C ALA A 128 -20.44 -5.77 -5.50
N GLY A 129 -19.90 -6.31 -4.41
CA GLY A 129 -20.34 -7.58 -3.83
C GLY A 129 -19.88 -8.83 -4.60
N HIS A 130 -19.08 -8.67 -5.66
CA HIS A 130 -18.55 -9.78 -6.43
C HIS A 130 -17.30 -10.34 -5.78
N GLU A 131 -17.14 -11.66 -5.93
CA GLU A 131 -15.94 -12.40 -5.61
C GLU A 131 -15.45 -13.06 -6.91
N ALA A 132 -14.21 -12.79 -7.29
CA ALA A 132 -13.69 -13.22 -8.59
C ALA A 132 -12.22 -13.62 -8.50
N ALA A 133 -11.80 -14.47 -9.43
CA ALA A 133 -10.42 -14.92 -9.52
C ALA A 133 -9.48 -13.80 -9.99
N VAL A 134 -8.27 -13.78 -9.45
CA VAL A 134 -7.17 -12.96 -9.92
C VAL A 134 -5.99 -13.87 -10.21
N ARG A 135 -5.52 -13.86 -11.46
CA ARG A 135 -4.28 -14.51 -11.88
C ARG A 135 -3.12 -13.57 -11.61
N LEU A 136 -2.13 -14.05 -10.87
CA LEU A 136 -0.94 -13.28 -10.49
C LEU A 136 0.24 -13.66 -11.39
N VAL A 137 0.99 -12.67 -11.83
CA VAL A 137 2.18 -12.87 -12.67
C VAL A 137 3.27 -13.60 -11.85
N PRO A 138 3.86 -14.70 -12.35
CA PRO A 138 4.91 -15.42 -11.63
C PRO A 138 6.09 -14.53 -11.25
N GLY A 139 6.54 -14.59 -10.00
CA GLY A 139 7.66 -13.78 -9.52
C GLY A 139 7.31 -12.30 -9.28
N SER A 140 6.04 -11.92 -9.31
CA SER A 140 5.58 -10.62 -8.81
C SER A 140 5.62 -10.55 -7.27
N LEU A 141 5.56 -9.35 -6.69
CA LEU A 141 5.43 -9.20 -5.23
C LEU A 141 4.10 -9.81 -4.76
N ALA A 142 3.01 -9.58 -5.49
CA ALA A 142 1.70 -10.14 -5.18
C ALA A 142 1.74 -11.68 -5.13
N GLU A 143 2.29 -12.33 -6.16
CA GLU A 143 2.39 -13.79 -6.23
C GLU A 143 3.23 -14.37 -5.08
N ARG A 144 4.36 -13.74 -4.74
CA ARG A 144 5.18 -14.15 -3.60
C ARG A 144 4.47 -14.00 -2.26
N ILE A 145 3.72 -12.92 -2.05
CA ILE A 145 3.00 -12.67 -0.79
C ILE A 145 1.84 -13.66 -0.64
N VAL A 146 1.09 -13.89 -1.72
CA VAL A 146 -0.06 -14.80 -1.75
C VAL A 146 0.42 -16.26 -1.68
N GLY A 147 1.57 -16.57 -2.26
CA GLY A 147 2.14 -17.93 -2.34
C GLY A 147 1.48 -18.80 -3.40
N ALA A 148 0.75 -18.20 -4.34
CA ALA A 148 0.07 -18.90 -5.43
C ALA A 148 -0.11 -17.96 -6.64
N GLY A 149 -0.07 -18.52 -7.86
CA GLY A 149 -0.35 -17.78 -9.10
C GLY A 149 -1.82 -17.42 -9.33
N ARG A 150 -2.72 -17.79 -8.41
CA ARG A 150 -4.14 -17.46 -8.45
C ARG A 150 -4.69 -17.26 -7.04
N THR A 151 -5.49 -16.22 -6.87
CA THR A 151 -6.25 -15.92 -5.64
C THR A 151 -7.71 -15.60 -5.98
N VAL A 152 -8.59 -15.59 -4.99
CA VAL A 152 -10.00 -15.24 -5.11
C VAL A 152 -10.27 -14.04 -4.22
N GLU A 153 -10.73 -12.94 -4.83
CA GLU A 153 -10.73 -11.62 -4.21
C GLU A 153 -12.09 -10.96 -4.29
N ARG A 154 -12.35 -10.03 -3.37
CA ARG A 154 -13.66 -9.36 -3.21
C ARG A 154 -13.61 -7.92 -3.66
N TYR A 155 -14.66 -7.50 -4.34
CA TYR A 155 -14.74 -6.19 -4.96
C TYR A 155 -15.92 -5.37 -4.41
N PHE A 156 -15.70 -4.06 -4.33
CA PHE A 156 -16.73 -3.08 -4.02
C PHE A 156 -16.48 -1.77 -4.79
N CYS A 157 -16.28 -1.89 -6.10
CA CYS A 157 -15.91 -0.79 -6.99
C CYS A 157 -16.78 -0.79 -8.25
N SER A 158 -17.14 0.39 -8.73
CA SER A 158 -17.85 0.61 -10.00
C SER A 158 -16.97 1.23 -11.08
N TYR A 159 -15.70 1.47 -10.77
CA TYR A 159 -14.71 2.10 -11.65
C TYR A 159 -13.44 1.26 -11.71
N GLY A 160 -12.74 1.30 -12.83
CA GLY A 160 -11.48 0.59 -13.05
C GLY A 160 -10.67 1.19 -14.18
N PRO A 161 -9.45 0.69 -14.41
CA PRO A 161 -8.55 1.27 -15.41
C PRO A 161 -9.03 0.99 -16.84
N GLY A 162 -8.97 2.01 -17.69
CA GLY A 162 -9.06 1.87 -19.15
C GLY A 162 -7.74 1.37 -19.74
N PRO A 163 -7.77 0.61 -20.85
CA PRO A 163 -6.55 0.05 -21.45
C PRO A 163 -5.65 1.10 -22.12
N ALA A 164 -6.20 2.26 -22.52
CA ALA A 164 -5.53 3.26 -23.36
C ALA A 164 -4.17 3.74 -22.85
N TYR A 165 -3.97 3.75 -21.53
CA TYR A 165 -2.77 4.29 -20.91
C TYR A 165 -1.87 3.24 -20.25
N LEU A 166 -2.33 1.99 -20.12
CA LEU A 166 -1.62 0.98 -19.33
C LEU A 166 -0.21 0.70 -19.89
N GLU A 167 -0.08 0.56 -21.21
CA GLU A 167 1.22 0.38 -21.86
C GLU A 167 2.18 1.56 -21.58
N THR A 168 1.65 2.78 -21.48
CA THR A 168 2.46 3.96 -21.15
C THR A 168 2.91 3.93 -19.69
N LEU A 169 2.04 3.54 -18.76
CA LEU A 169 2.41 3.40 -17.35
C LEU A 169 3.48 2.30 -17.18
N GLU A 170 3.37 1.21 -17.92
CA GLU A 170 4.37 0.12 -17.92
C GLU A 170 5.71 0.56 -18.48
N ALA A 171 5.71 1.29 -19.59
CA ALA A 171 6.93 1.82 -20.19
C ALA A 171 7.71 2.76 -19.26
N HIS A 172 7.05 3.38 -18.28
CA HIS A 172 7.67 4.25 -17.27
C HIS A 172 8.07 3.50 -15.98
N GLY A 173 7.77 2.21 -15.88
CA GLY A 173 8.28 1.32 -14.85
C GLY A 173 7.24 0.79 -13.87
N LEU A 174 5.95 1.14 -13.99
CA LEU A 174 4.89 0.46 -13.24
C LEU A 174 4.72 -0.97 -13.80
N CYS A 175 4.30 -1.93 -12.99
CA CYS A 175 4.03 -3.29 -13.48
C CYS A 175 2.62 -3.72 -13.10
N PHE A 176 1.83 -4.18 -14.07
CA PHE A 176 0.54 -4.81 -13.82
C PHE A 176 0.75 -6.30 -13.61
N THR A 177 0.53 -6.76 -12.38
CA THR A 177 0.95 -8.10 -11.93
C THR A 177 -0.21 -8.99 -11.52
N GLY A 178 -1.44 -8.51 -11.69
CA GLY A 178 -2.64 -9.27 -11.38
C GLY A 178 -3.76 -8.91 -12.34
N HIS A 179 -4.39 -9.93 -12.90
CA HIS A 179 -5.42 -9.79 -13.93
C HIS A 179 -6.60 -10.70 -13.63
N ASP A 180 -7.79 -10.33 -14.10
CA ASP A 180 -8.94 -11.24 -14.10
C ASP A 180 -8.83 -12.30 -15.22
N GLU A 181 -9.94 -13.00 -15.48
CA GLU A 181 -10.00 -14.07 -16.48
C GLU A 181 -9.97 -13.52 -17.92
N GLU A 182 -10.44 -12.29 -18.12
CA GLU A 182 -10.47 -11.53 -19.36
C GLU A 182 -9.17 -10.76 -19.65
N GLY A 183 -8.28 -10.65 -18.67
CA GLY A 183 -6.99 -9.94 -18.78
C GLY A 183 -7.03 -8.49 -18.28
N GLU A 184 -8.14 -8.00 -17.76
CA GLU A 184 -8.21 -6.66 -17.17
C GLU A 184 -7.35 -6.58 -15.89
N THR A 185 -6.72 -5.42 -15.70
CA THR A 185 -5.82 -5.20 -14.58
C THR A 185 -6.57 -5.13 -13.25
N ARG A 186 -6.07 -5.90 -12.27
CA ARG A 186 -6.56 -5.95 -10.89
C ARG A 186 -5.48 -5.64 -9.85
N VAL A 187 -4.19 -5.75 -10.19
CA VAL A 187 -3.05 -5.42 -9.30
C VAL A 187 -1.99 -4.65 -10.07
N ALA A 188 -1.41 -3.64 -9.43
CA ALA A 188 -0.20 -2.97 -9.91
C ALA A 188 0.85 -2.83 -8.80
N GLU A 189 2.11 -2.84 -9.21
CA GLU A 189 3.29 -2.78 -8.36
C GLU A 189 4.31 -1.81 -8.95
N LEU A 190 5.17 -1.25 -8.10
CA LEU A 190 6.31 -0.44 -8.55
C LEU A 190 7.64 -1.13 -8.17
N PRO A 191 8.29 -1.83 -9.12
CA PRO A 191 9.61 -2.41 -8.91
C PRO A 191 10.64 -1.39 -8.40
N GLY A 192 11.50 -1.82 -7.49
CA GLY A 192 12.52 -0.97 -6.86
C GLY A 192 12.02 -0.16 -5.66
N HIS A 193 10.71 -0.04 -5.46
CA HIS A 193 10.14 0.53 -4.23
C HIS A 193 10.10 -0.54 -3.12
N PRO A 194 10.39 -0.23 -1.84
CA PRO A 194 10.46 -1.23 -0.77
C PRO A 194 9.17 -2.03 -0.58
N PHE A 195 8.03 -1.38 -0.72
CA PHE A 195 6.71 -2.01 -0.81
C PHE A 195 5.75 -1.04 -1.50
N TYR A 196 5.35 -1.30 -2.74
CA TYR A 196 4.33 -0.53 -3.45
C TYR A 196 3.39 -1.52 -4.11
N LEU A 197 2.22 -1.70 -3.53
CA LEU A 197 1.24 -2.67 -3.98
C LEU A 197 -0.13 -2.04 -3.96
N VAL A 198 -0.78 -2.02 -5.11
CA VAL A 198 -2.13 -1.49 -5.23
C VAL A 198 -3.06 -2.52 -5.88
N THR A 199 -4.28 -2.65 -5.37
CA THR A 199 -5.26 -3.65 -5.81
C THR A 199 -6.62 -3.02 -6.07
N LEU A 200 -7.27 -3.40 -7.16
CA LEU A 200 -8.65 -2.98 -7.40
C LEU A 200 -9.63 -3.67 -6.43
N PHE A 201 -9.35 -4.92 -6.07
CA PHE A 201 -10.08 -5.61 -5.01
C PHE A 201 -9.74 -5.07 -3.61
N GLN A 202 -10.53 -5.47 -2.63
CA GLN A 202 -10.47 -5.01 -1.25
C GLN A 202 -10.06 -6.17 -0.32
N PRO A 203 -8.75 -6.35 -0.06
CA PRO A 203 -8.27 -7.38 0.88
C PRO A 203 -8.85 -7.22 2.29
N GLU A 204 -9.36 -6.03 2.64
CA GLU A 204 -10.07 -5.74 3.89
C GLU A 204 -11.33 -6.60 4.05
N LEU A 205 -11.94 -7.04 2.95
CA LEU A 205 -13.16 -7.84 2.94
C LEU A 205 -12.91 -9.34 3.13
N ALA A 206 -11.66 -9.78 3.28
CA ALA A 206 -11.31 -11.18 3.53
C ALA A 206 -11.92 -11.67 4.86
N GLU A 207 -12.57 -12.84 4.85
CA GLU A 207 -13.40 -13.33 5.96
C GLU A 207 -12.60 -13.88 7.13
N GLN A 208 -11.44 -14.50 6.88
CA GLN A 208 -10.64 -15.15 7.91
C GLN A 208 -9.16 -14.79 7.79
N ARG A 209 -8.63 -14.22 8.88
CA ARG A 209 -7.25 -13.69 9.03
C ARG A 209 -7.04 -12.36 8.29
N PRO A 210 -6.13 -11.49 8.79
CA PRO A 210 -5.63 -10.40 7.98
C PRO A 210 -5.12 -10.97 6.65
N HIS A 211 -5.57 -10.38 5.55
CA HIS A 211 -5.19 -10.81 4.21
C HIS A 211 -3.66 -10.82 4.05
N PRO A 212 -3.05 -11.76 3.30
CA PRO A 212 -1.59 -11.80 3.11
C PRO A 212 -0.99 -10.46 2.67
N LEU A 213 -1.66 -9.72 1.77
CA LEU A 213 -1.21 -8.40 1.33
C LEU A 213 -1.19 -7.36 2.46
N VAL A 214 -2.17 -7.41 3.36
CA VAL A 214 -2.23 -6.52 4.53
C VAL A 214 -1.15 -6.88 5.54
N ARG A 215 -0.90 -8.18 5.75
CA ARG A 215 0.21 -8.66 6.60
C ARG A 215 1.56 -8.21 6.05
N ALA A 216 1.76 -8.34 4.75
CA ALA A 216 3.00 -7.92 4.09
C ALA A 216 3.22 -6.41 4.14
N PHE A 217 2.16 -5.60 3.96
CA PHE A 217 2.22 -4.15 4.18
C PHE A 217 2.63 -3.81 5.62
N ALA A 218 1.99 -4.45 6.62
CA ALA A 218 2.30 -4.25 8.02
C ALA A 218 3.76 -4.61 8.36
N ALA A 219 4.28 -5.71 7.80
CA ALA A 219 5.67 -6.10 7.94
C ALA A 219 6.62 -5.07 7.29
N ALA A 220 6.31 -4.59 6.08
CA ALA A 220 7.11 -3.58 5.40
C ALA A 220 7.17 -2.25 6.18
N ALA A 221 6.06 -1.85 6.81
CA ALA A 221 6.04 -0.69 7.71
C ALA A 221 6.92 -0.91 8.96
N ALA A 222 6.91 -2.13 9.53
CA ALA A 222 7.79 -2.48 10.65
C ALA A 222 9.27 -2.46 10.26
N ASP A 223 9.62 -2.96 9.08
CA ASP A 223 10.99 -2.94 8.56
C ASP A 223 11.48 -1.51 8.35
N ARG A 224 10.64 -0.63 7.79
CA ARG A 224 10.96 0.81 7.67
C ARG A 224 11.17 1.46 9.04
N ALA A 225 10.32 1.16 10.02
CA ALA A 225 10.48 1.66 11.38
C ALA A 225 11.80 1.22 12.03
N ALA A 226 12.27 0.01 11.71
CA ALA A 226 13.55 -0.51 12.17
C ALA A 226 14.73 0.22 11.50
N LEU A 227 14.66 0.50 10.20
CA LEU A 227 15.70 1.19 9.44
C LEU A 227 15.88 2.65 9.87
N SER A 228 14.78 3.37 10.13
CA SER A 228 14.82 4.77 10.60
C SER A 228 15.49 4.95 11.97
N ARG A 229 15.76 3.87 12.70
CA ARG A 229 16.42 3.91 14.02
C ARG A 229 17.95 4.04 13.94
N GLY A 230 18.58 3.64 12.84
CA GLY A 230 20.03 3.40 12.82
C GLY A 230 20.46 2.33 13.84
N PRO A 231 21.72 1.86 13.81
CA PRO A 231 22.25 1.02 14.87
C PRO A 231 22.36 1.83 16.17
N ASP A 232 21.82 1.29 17.28
CA ASP A 232 21.99 1.86 18.62
C ASP A 232 23.49 2.07 18.92
N PRO A 233 23.94 3.27 19.33
CA PRO A 233 25.35 3.51 19.66
C PRO A 233 25.83 2.84 20.96
N VAL A 234 25.04 1.94 21.57
CA VAL A 234 25.33 1.35 22.88
C VAL A 234 25.50 -0.15 22.80
N ARG A 235 26.61 -0.61 22.19
CA ARG A 235 27.21 -1.93 22.50
C ARG A 235 28.66 -2.14 22.06
N SER A 236 29.51 -1.11 21.99
CA SER A 236 30.96 -1.28 21.75
C SER A 236 31.86 -0.97 22.95
N GLU A 237 31.37 -0.97 24.18
CA GLU A 237 32.23 -0.88 25.37
C GLU A 237 31.84 -1.90 26.44
N ARG A 238 32.18 -3.17 26.19
CA ARG A 238 32.48 -4.12 27.26
C ARG A 238 33.61 -5.03 26.78
N GLY A 239 34.84 -4.66 27.10
CA GLY A 239 36.00 -5.49 26.78
C GLY A 239 37.37 -4.85 26.98
N SER A 240 37.56 -4.02 28.00
CA SER A 240 38.92 -3.66 28.46
C SER A 240 38.89 -3.51 29.97
N GLY A 241 39.02 -4.66 30.66
CA GLY A 241 39.21 -4.69 32.11
C GLY A 241 40.61 -4.19 32.48
N PRO A 242 40.79 -3.58 33.66
CA PRO A 242 42.10 -3.13 34.12
C PRO A 242 42.88 -4.32 34.67
N GLY A 243 43.98 -4.70 34.01
CA GLY A 243 44.97 -5.63 34.55
C GLY A 243 45.88 -4.91 35.53
N LEU A 244 45.60 -4.99 36.83
CA LEU A 244 46.55 -4.64 37.89
C LEU A 244 47.61 -5.74 38.04
N GLY A 245 48.88 -5.35 37.88
CA GLY A 245 50.00 -5.65 38.77
C GLY A 245 50.43 -7.11 39.01
N SER A 246 51.66 -7.42 38.59
CA SER A 246 52.55 -8.22 39.43
C SER A 246 54.00 -7.73 39.33
N VAL A 247 54.63 -7.76 40.50
CA VAL A 247 55.96 -7.30 40.86
C VAL A 247 57.02 -8.31 40.42
N GLY A 248 58.21 -7.85 40.03
CA GLY A 248 59.37 -8.71 39.84
C GLY A 248 60.68 -7.91 39.67
N GLN A 249 61.30 -7.54 40.80
CA GLN A 249 62.72 -7.22 40.87
C GLN A 249 63.53 -8.49 40.53
N HIS A 250 64.58 -8.38 39.71
CA HIS A 250 65.94 -8.89 39.99
C HIS A 250 66.89 -8.74 38.79
N ALA A 251 68.11 -8.35 39.15
CA ALA A 251 69.38 -8.31 38.40
C ALA A 251 69.57 -7.16 37.39
#